data_AF-A0A2J8G9Y0-F1
#
_entry.id   AF-A0A2J8G9Y0-F1
#
_cell.length_a   1.000
_cell.length_b   1.000
_cell.length_c   1.000
_cell.angle_alpha   90.00
_cell.angle_beta   90.00
_cell.angle_gamma   90.00
#
_symmetry.space_group_name_H-M   'P 1'
#
loop_
_entity.id
_entity.type
_entity.pdbx_description
1 polymer ?
#
loop_
_entity_poly.entity_id
_entity_poly.type
_entity_poly.pdbx_seq_one_letter_code
_entity_poly.pdbx_strand_id
1 'polypeptide(L)'
;MEWNSKGRWISGGLVKANGAFTEFVKSSTGEYQVSTQLEQSAGALHKADASIEKSVPGSQVLADIMIVRFVDGRWKAVNVDRLGA
;
A
#
# COMPACT_ATOMS: atom_id res chain seq x y z
N MET A 1 -1.36 16.42 13.47
CA MET A 1 -0.03 17.04 13.59
C MET A 1 0.79 16.54 12.41
N GLU A 2 1.31 17.43 11.58
CA GLU A 2 1.97 17.06 10.32
C GLU A 2 3.32 16.36 10.55
N TRP A 3 3.55 15.23 9.86
CA TRP A 3 4.76 14.40 10.00
C TRP A 3 6.04 15.13 9.55
N ASN A 4 5.92 16.13 8.68
CA ASN A 4 7.02 16.92 8.12
C ASN A 4 7.24 18.26 8.85
N SER A 5 6.48 18.54 9.91
CA SER A 5 6.61 19.80 10.65
C SER A 5 7.70 19.74 11.70
N LYS A 6 8.29 20.89 12.05
CA LYS A 6 9.34 21.05 13.09
C LYS A 6 10.62 20.25 12.80
N GLY A 7 11.02 20.17 11.53
CA GLY A 7 12.23 19.44 11.12
C GLY A 7 12.13 17.93 11.23
N ARG A 8 10.92 17.38 11.39
CA ARG A 8 10.69 15.94 11.33
C ARG A 8 10.76 15.43 9.91
N TRP A 9 11.20 14.19 9.78
CA TRP A 9 11.39 13.54 8.49
C TRP A 9 11.29 12.02 8.61
N ILE A 10 11.06 11.35 7.49
CA ILE A 10 10.88 9.90 7.42
C ILE A 10 12.08 9.28 6.70
N SER A 11 12.57 8.16 7.23
CA SER A 11 13.51 7.27 6.55
C SER A 11 12.85 5.91 6.29
N GLY A 12 13.22 5.27 5.17
CA GLY A 12 12.71 3.94 4.81
C GLY A 12 11.20 3.93 4.55
N GLY A 13 10.53 2.84 4.93
CA GLY A 13 9.07 2.70 4.80
C GLY A 13 8.58 2.57 3.36
N LEU A 14 9.47 2.32 2.40
CA LEU A 14 9.16 2.18 0.98
C LEU A 14 8.29 0.95 0.75
N VAL A 15 7.29 1.10 -0.11
CA VAL A 15 6.41 0.02 -0.57
C VAL A 15 6.83 -0.40 -1.96
N LYS A 16 7.00 -1.70 -2.17
CA LYS A 16 7.33 -2.33 -3.45
C LYS A 16 6.19 -3.26 -3.87
N ALA A 17 5.77 -3.16 -5.12
CA ALA A 17 4.92 -4.17 -5.75
C ALA A 17 5.80 -5.27 -6.35
N ASN A 18 5.70 -6.48 -5.80
CA ASN A 18 6.41 -7.67 -6.30
C ASN A 18 5.65 -8.34 -7.46
N GLY A 19 4.32 -8.16 -7.53
CA GLY A 19 3.51 -8.67 -8.62
C GLY A 19 2.06 -8.22 -8.56
N ALA A 20 1.37 -8.30 -9.69
CA ALA A 20 -0.06 -8.09 -9.84
C ALA A 20 -0.63 -9.13 -10.80
N PHE A 21 -1.73 -9.78 -10.43
CA PHE A 21 -2.32 -10.89 -11.16
C PHE A 21 -3.84 -10.72 -11.27
N THR A 22 -4.39 -10.97 -12.46
CA THR A 22 -5.83 -10.96 -12.71
C THR A 22 -6.15 -11.79 -13.94
N GLU A 23 -7.28 -12.49 -13.93
CA GLU A 23 -7.79 -13.24 -15.09
C GLU A 23 -8.64 -12.37 -16.01
N PHE A 24 -8.79 -11.07 -15.70
CA PHE A 24 -9.62 -10.12 -16.44
C PHE A 24 -11.10 -10.53 -16.58
N VAL A 25 -11.58 -11.39 -15.68
CA VAL A 25 -12.99 -11.76 -15.61
C VAL A 25 -13.77 -10.62 -14.94
N LYS A 26 -14.69 -10.02 -15.69
CA LYS A 26 -15.55 -8.93 -15.22
C LYS A 26 -16.75 -9.50 -14.46
N SER A 27 -17.04 -8.97 -13.27
CA SER A 27 -18.26 -9.30 -12.52
C SER A 27 -19.52 -8.73 -13.18
N SER A 28 -20.69 -9.17 -12.72
CA SER A 28 -21.99 -8.58 -13.12
C SER A 28 -22.13 -7.10 -12.76
N THR A 29 -21.41 -6.63 -11.73
CA THR A 29 -21.33 -5.23 -11.29
C THR A 29 -20.26 -4.42 -12.02
N GLY A 30 -19.60 -5.04 -13.01
CA GLY A 30 -18.59 -4.43 -13.85
C GLY A 30 -17.23 -4.20 -13.20
N GLU A 31 -16.93 -4.95 -12.15
CA GLU A 31 -15.69 -4.89 -11.38
C GLU A 31 -14.77 -6.06 -11.75
N TYR A 32 -13.50 -5.94 -11.38
CA TYR A 32 -12.48 -6.95 -11.59
C TYR A 32 -11.77 -7.21 -10.28
N GLN A 33 -11.41 -8.47 -10.04
CA GLN A 33 -10.56 -8.85 -8.93
C GLN A 33 -9.10 -8.89 -9.39
N VAL A 34 -8.23 -8.24 -8.63
CA VAL A 34 -6.78 -8.22 -8.86
C VAL A 34 -6.09 -8.63 -7.57
N SER A 35 -5.22 -9.63 -7.64
CA SER A 35 -4.35 -9.99 -6.53
C SER A 35 -3.01 -9.28 -6.68
N THR A 36 -2.53 -8.60 -5.64
CA THR A 36 -1.23 -7.94 -5.63
C THR A 36 -0.36 -8.43 -4.51
N GLN A 37 0.95 -8.48 -4.74
CA GLN A 37 1.93 -8.80 -3.72
C GLN A 37 2.70 -7.53 -3.37
N LEU A 38 2.42 -6.98 -2.19
CA LEU A 38 3.08 -5.77 -1.70
C LEU A 38 4.03 -6.10 -0.56
N GLU A 39 5.16 -5.40 -0.54
CA GLU A 39 6.17 -5.50 0.51
C GLU A 39 6.53 -4.12 1.01
N GLN A 40 6.50 -3.92 2.32
CA GLN A 40 6.94 -2.69 2.94
C GLN A 40 8.28 -2.91 3.65
N SER A 41 9.29 -2.11 3.28
CA SER A 41 10.55 -2.04 4.03
C SER A 41 10.35 -1.35 5.38
N ALA A 42 11.18 -1.68 6.37
CA ALA A 42 11.17 -0.97 7.65
C ALA A 42 11.41 0.53 7.48
N GLY A 43 10.87 1.34 8.39
CA GLY A 43 11.02 2.79 8.35
C GLY A 43 10.95 3.43 9.73
N ALA A 44 11.31 4.70 9.80
CA ALA A 44 11.28 5.48 11.03
C ALA A 44 10.88 6.93 10.77
N LEU A 45 10.10 7.49 11.71
CA LEU A 45 9.88 8.93 11.84
C LEU A 45 10.93 9.48 12.80
N HIS A 46 11.69 10.46 12.32
CA HIS A 46 12.73 11.15 13.07
C HIS A 46 12.27 12.53 13.53
N LYS A 47 12.73 12.94 14.71
CA LYS A 47 12.71 14.34 15.16
C LYS A 47 13.82 15.15 14.50
N ALA A 48 13.81 16.47 14.70
CA ALA A 48 14.84 17.37 14.19
C ALA A 48 16.25 17.04 14.72
N ASP A 49 16.35 16.46 15.91
CA ASP A 49 17.62 16.00 16.51
C ASP A 49 18.04 14.58 16.04
N ALA A 50 17.39 14.06 14.99
CA ALA A 50 17.54 12.71 14.44
C ALA A 50 17.10 11.56 15.36
N SER A 51 16.66 11.83 16.59
CA SER A 51 16.11 10.79 17.47
C SER A 51 14.83 10.19 16.87
N ILE A 52 14.64 8.89 17.07
CA ILE A 52 13.48 8.18 16.54
C ILE A 52 12.26 8.51 17.40
N GLU A 53 11.23 9.09 16.78
CA GLU A 53 9.92 9.30 17.39
C GLU A 53 9.06 8.04 17.30
N LYS A 54 9.11 7.36 16.14
CA LYS A 54 8.34 6.14 15.89
C LYS A 54 9.05 5.25 14.87
N SER A 55 9.07 3.95 15.12
CA SER A 55 9.50 2.94 14.14
C SER A 55 8.31 2.18 13.57
N VAL A 56 8.43 1.78 12.31
CA VAL A 56 7.50 0.90 11.62
C VAL A 56 8.28 -0.33 11.15
N PRO A 57 7.91 -1.55 11.58
CA PRO A 57 8.56 -2.76 11.09
C PRO A 57 8.25 -2.94 9.60
N GLY A 58 9.14 -3.64 8.89
CA GLY A 58 8.81 -4.10 7.54
C GLY A 58 7.62 -5.08 7.59
N SER A 59 6.82 -5.10 6.54
CA SER A 59 5.78 -6.11 6.38
C SER A 59 6.35 -7.30 5.62
N GLN A 60 5.89 -8.50 5.97
CA GLN A 60 6.07 -9.65 5.07
C GLN A 60 5.35 -9.39 3.75
N VAL A 61 5.81 -10.02 2.66
CA VAL A 61 5.08 -10.01 1.39
C VAL A 61 3.76 -10.74 1.59
N LEU A 62 2.67 -10.01 1.60
CA LEU A 62 1.32 -10.58 1.65
C LEU A 62 0.63 -10.31 0.32
N ALA A 63 -0.26 -11.24 -0.06
CA ALA A 63 -1.16 -11.02 -1.16
C ALA A 63 -2.35 -10.19 -0.66
N ASP A 64 -2.64 -9.09 -1.33
CA ASP A 64 -3.86 -8.31 -1.14
C ASP A 64 -4.80 -8.59 -2.32
N ILE A 65 -6.10 -8.60 -2.07
CA ILE A 65 -7.13 -8.60 -3.10
C ILE A 65 -7.65 -7.17 -3.26
N MET A 66 -7.57 -6.65 -4.48
CA MET A 66 -8.19 -5.39 -4.87
C MET A 66 -9.39 -5.66 -5.77
N ILE A 67 -10.49 -4.98 -5.48
CA ILE A 67 -11.62 -4.85 -6.40
C ILE A 67 -11.44 -3.55 -7.16
N VAL A 68 -11.35 -3.62 -8.47
CA VAL A 68 -11.12 -2.44 -9.33
C VAL A 68 -12.23 -2.29 -10.36
N ARG A 69 -12.47 -1.04 -10.78
CA ARG A 69 -13.39 -0.71 -11.87
C ARG A 69 -12.73 0.25 -12.84
N PHE A 70 -12.93 0.04 -14.14
CA PHE A 70 -12.51 0.99 -15.17
C PHE A 70 -13.65 1.97 -15.47
N VAL A 71 -13.46 3.26 -15.16
CA VAL A 71 -14.46 4.32 -15.36
C VAL A 71 -13.74 5.60 -15.79
N ASP A 72 -14.28 6.33 -16.75
CA ASP A 72 -13.72 7.59 -17.26
C ASP A 72 -12.26 7.45 -17.78
N GLY A 73 -11.95 6.34 -18.44
CA GLY A 73 -10.62 6.09 -19.01
C GLY A 73 -9.53 5.75 -17.98
N ARG A 74 -9.90 5.42 -16.74
CA ARG A 74 -8.95 5.10 -15.65
C ARG A 74 -9.44 3.95 -14.77
N TRP A 75 -8.48 3.21 -14.21
CA TRP A 75 -8.73 2.22 -13.17
C TRP A 75 -8.91 2.92 -11.82
N LYS A 76 -9.93 2.52 -11.08
CA LYS A 76 -10.19 2.95 -9.70
C LYS A 76 -10.28 1.73 -8.81
N ALA A 77 -9.56 1.74 -7.70
CA ALA A 77 -9.77 0.78 -6.62
C ALA A 77 -11.09 1.12 -5.92
N VAL A 78 -11.96 0.12 -5.80
CA VAL A 78 -13.26 0.20 -5.13
C VAL A 78 -13.13 -0.34 -3.71
N ASN A 79 -12.39 -1.44 -3.54
CA ASN A 79 -12.08 -2.02 -2.25
C ASN A 79 -10.68 -2.67 -2.29
N VAL A 80 -10.04 -2.76 -1.13
CA VAL A 80 -8.75 -3.46 -0.93
C VAL A 80 -8.84 -4.23 0.38
N ASP A 81 -8.69 -5.56 0.29
CA ASP A 81 -8.67 -6.46 1.43
C ASP A 81 -7.35 -7.24 1.49
N ARG A 82 -6.86 -7.50 2.70
CA ARG A 82 -5.65 -8.29 2.93
C ARG A 82 -6.01 -9.77 3.02
N LEU A 83 -5.29 -10.63 2.29
CA LEU A 83 -5.48 -12.07 2.44
C LEU A 83 -4.85 -12.56 3.75
N GLY A 84 -5.65 -13.19 4.60
CA GLY A 84 -5.20 -13.82 5.84
C GLY A 84 -5.08 -12.88 7.05
N ALA A 85 -5.72 -11.71 7.00
CA ALA A 85 -5.88 -10.82 8.16
C ALA A 85 -7.11 -11.16 9.00
#